data_AF-A0A929JXR6-F1
#
_entry.id   AF-A0A929JXR6-F1
#
_cell.length_a   1.000
_cell.length_b   1.000
_cell.length_c   1.000
_cell.angle_alpha   90.00
_cell.angle_beta   90.00
_cell.angle_gamma   90.00
#
_symmetry.space_group_name_H-M   'P 1'
#
loop_
_entity.id
_entity.type
_entity.pdbx_description
1 polymer ?
#
loop_
_entity_poly.entity_id
_entity_poly.type
_entity_poly.pdbx_seq_one_letter_code
_entity_poly.pdbx_strand_id
1 'polypeptide(L)'
;MNELIPYAYAGAVILLLILIFDIRQRKKFNNILEKSQGFEPLLMKQATASKLYKVQTVLSNVEKANTPLYHKVSQKLDETTNDYNTGKMPLPEYANKLDLILNYIKKHAPHAA
;
A
#
# COMPACT_ATOMS: atom_id res chain seq x y z
N MET A 1 -29.81 -2.30 45.48
CA MET A 1 -29.51 -2.84 44.13
C MET A 1 -30.04 -1.97 42.97
N ASN A 2 -30.93 -1.00 43.18
CA ASN A 2 -31.44 -0.13 42.10
C ASN A 2 -30.49 1.00 41.67
N GLU A 3 -29.53 1.39 42.51
CA GLU A 3 -28.62 2.53 42.24
C GLU A 3 -27.56 2.24 41.17
N LEU A 4 -27.28 0.96 40.88
CA LEU A 4 -26.28 0.53 39.88
C LEU A 4 -26.84 0.44 38.45
N ILE A 5 -28.16 0.33 38.31
CA ILE A 5 -28.88 0.23 37.04
C ILE A 5 -28.63 1.44 36.12
N PRO A 6 -28.66 2.71 36.58
CA PRO A 6 -28.40 3.86 35.71
C PRO A 6 -26.96 3.90 35.18
N TYR A 7 -25.96 3.46 35.96
CA TYR A 7 -24.57 3.41 35.52
C TYR A 7 -24.34 2.32 34.46
N ALA A 8 -24.97 1.15 34.64
CA ALA A 8 -24.94 0.09 33.63
C ALA A 8 -25.60 0.52 32.31
N TYR A 9 -26.74 1.23 32.40
CA TYR A 9 -27.41 1.79 31.23
C TYR A 9 -26.56 2.85 30.52
N ALA A 10 -25.99 3.79 31.27
CA ALA A 10 -25.10 4.81 30.71
C ALA A 10 -23.87 4.19 30.00
N GLY A 11 -23.27 3.16 30.61
CA GLY A 11 -22.17 2.41 29.99
C GLY A 11 -22.58 1.73 28.68
N ALA A 12 -23.76 1.09 28.65
CA ALA A 12 -24.28 0.46 27.43
C ALA A 12 -24.54 1.49 26.31
N VAL A 13 -25.07 2.65 26.65
CA VAL A 13 -25.31 3.75 25.69
C VAL A 13 -23.98 4.26 25.10
N ILE A 14 -22.95 4.44 25.94
CA ILE A 14 -21.62 4.89 25.48
C ILE A 14 -21.01 3.87 24.51
N LEU A 15 -21.07 2.57 24.84
CA LEU A 15 -20.56 1.51 23.96
C LEU A 15 -21.29 1.48 22.61
N LEU A 16 -22.63 1.64 22.62
CA LEU A 16 -23.42 1.72 21.38
C LEU A 16 -23.04 2.93 20.54
N LEU A 17 -22.82 4.10 21.16
CA LEU A 17 -22.38 5.31 20.46
C LEU A 17 -21.00 5.12 19.82
N ILE A 18 -20.05 4.49 20.51
CA ILE A 18 -18.72 4.17 19.98
C ILE A 18 -18.82 3.26 18.75
N LEU A 19 -19.64 2.20 18.83
CA LEU A 19 -19.88 1.27 17.71
C LEU A 19 -20.49 1.98 16.50
N ILE A 20 -21.52 2.79 16.71
CA ILE A 20 -22.17 3.56 15.64
C ILE A 20 -21.19 4.55 15.01
N PHE A 21 -20.38 5.20 15.84
CA PHE A 21 -19.36 6.14 15.37
C PHE A 21 -18.30 5.44 14.51
N ASP A 22 -17.76 4.29 14.94
CA ASP A 22 -16.79 3.52 14.15
C ASP A 22 -17.39 3.09 12.79
N ILE A 23 -18.62 2.58 12.79
CA ILE A 23 -19.32 2.19 11.54
C ILE A 23 -19.50 3.40 10.62
N ARG A 24 -19.89 4.56 11.16
CA ARG A 24 -20.07 5.79 10.37
C ARG A 24 -18.74 6.30 9.80
N GLN A 25 -17.66 6.23 10.56
CA GLN A 25 -16.33 6.64 10.08
C GLN A 25 -15.84 5.74 8.95
N ARG A 26 -15.97 4.42 9.08
CA ARG A 26 -15.63 3.47 8.01
C ARG A 26 -16.43 3.70 6.75
N LYS A 27 -17.75 3.96 6.87
CA LYS A 27 -18.60 4.30 5.72
C LYS A 27 -18.19 5.61 5.04
N LYS A 28 -17.82 6.65 5.81
CA LYS A 28 -17.30 7.90 5.25
C LYS A 28 -15.99 7.67 4.49
N PHE A 29 -15.07 6.90 5.07
CA PHE A 29 -13.80 6.54 4.44
C PHE A 29 -14.01 5.76 3.14
N ASN A 30 -14.85 4.73 3.15
CA ASN A 30 -15.19 3.95 1.96
C ASN A 30 -15.89 4.80 0.90
N ASN A 31 -16.81 5.71 1.28
CA ASN A 31 -17.44 6.62 0.34
C ASN A 31 -16.44 7.61 -0.28
N ILE A 32 -15.40 8.03 0.45
CA ILE A 32 -14.33 8.86 -0.10
C ILE A 32 -13.50 8.04 -1.10
N LEU A 33 -13.19 6.78 -0.78
CA LEU A 33 -12.49 5.86 -1.69
C LEU A 33 -13.30 5.53 -2.96
N GLU A 34 -14.62 5.36 -2.85
CA GLU A 34 -15.51 5.15 -3.99
C GLU A 34 -15.67 6.42 -4.83
N LYS A 35 -15.80 7.60 -4.20
CA LYS A 35 -15.88 8.87 -4.93
C LYS A 35 -14.56 9.28 -5.56
N SER A 36 -13.43 8.78 -5.08
CA SER A 36 -12.11 8.97 -5.70
C SER A 36 -11.84 7.98 -6.84
N GLN A 37 -12.84 7.32 -7.42
CA GLN A 37 -12.68 6.41 -8.57
C GLN A 37 -11.95 7.02 -9.79
N GLY A 38 -11.77 8.34 -9.85
CA GLY A 38 -10.93 9.03 -10.85
C GLY A 38 -9.55 9.48 -10.36
N PHE A 39 -9.25 9.39 -9.05
CA PHE A 39 -7.98 9.80 -8.45
C PHE A 39 -7.45 8.69 -7.54
N GLU A 40 -6.35 8.09 -7.96
CA GLU A 40 -5.60 7.10 -7.20
C GLU A 40 -5.42 7.52 -5.72
N PRO A 41 -5.72 6.64 -4.75
CA PRO A 41 -5.72 7.01 -3.34
C PRO A 41 -4.34 7.51 -2.91
N LEU A 42 -4.30 8.65 -2.21
CA LEU A 42 -3.06 9.32 -1.80
C LEU A 42 -2.15 8.41 -0.95
N LEU A 43 -2.76 7.59 -0.08
CA LEU A 43 -2.08 6.57 0.71
C LEU A 43 -1.47 5.47 -0.17
N MET A 44 -2.15 5.10 -1.24
CA MET A 44 -1.66 4.10 -2.19
C MET A 44 -0.51 4.65 -3.03
N LYS A 45 -0.55 5.92 -3.43
CA LYS A 45 0.59 6.60 -4.06
C LYS A 45 1.80 6.63 -3.15
N GLN A 46 1.61 7.01 -1.88
CA GLN A 46 2.70 7.03 -0.89
C GLN A 46 3.26 5.63 -0.62
N ALA A 47 2.40 4.62 -0.47
CA ALA A 47 2.83 3.24 -0.29
C ALA A 47 3.63 2.74 -1.51
N THR A 48 3.17 3.06 -2.72
CA THR A 48 3.83 2.65 -3.96
C THR A 48 5.17 3.38 -4.16
N ALA A 49 5.24 4.66 -3.82
CA ALA A 49 6.50 5.41 -3.81
C ALA A 49 7.50 4.83 -2.80
N SER A 50 7.04 4.45 -1.61
CA SER A 50 7.88 3.76 -0.62
C SER A 50 8.36 2.39 -1.12
N LYS A 51 7.52 1.64 -1.83
CA LYS A 51 7.91 0.38 -2.48
C LYS A 51 8.94 0.59 -3.58
N LEU A 52 8.76 1.58 -4.43
CA LEU A 52 9.73 1.94 -5.48
C LEU A 52 11.10 2.27 -4.88
N TYR A 53 11.12 3.06 -3.80
CA TYR A 53 12.36 3.37 -3.08
C TYR A 53 13.05 2.10 -2.58
N LYS A 54 12.31 1.15 -1.99
CA LYS A 54 12.87 -0.14 -1.56
C LYS A 54 13.44 -0.96 -2.73
N VAL A 55 12.74 -1.01 -3.86
CA VAL A 55 13.23 -1.69 -5.06
C VAL A 55 14.52 -1.06 -5.55
N GLN A 56 14.60 0.27 -5.60
CA GLN A 56 15.80 1.00 -6.00
C GLN A 56 16.97 0.72 -5.05
N THR A 57 16.76 0.76 -3.73
CA THR A 57 17.82 0.47 -2.76
C THR A 57 18.36 -0.96 -2.88
N VAL A 58 17.47 -1.93 -3.07
CA VAL A 58 17.86 -3.34 -3.25
C VAL A 58 18.56 -3.50 -4.60
N LEU A 59 18.10 -2.81 -5.65
CA LEU A 59 18.70 -2.86 -6.98
C LEU A 59 20.12 -2.27 -6.99
N SER A 60 20.38 -1.17 -6.28
CA SER A 60 21.74 -0.63 -6.09
C SER A 60 22.68 -1.58 -5.35
N ASN A 61 22.16 -2.45 -4.47
CA ASN A 61 22.96 -3.50 -3.85
C ASN A 61 23.24 -4.65 -4.82
N VAL A 62 22.28 -4.99 -5.70
CA VAL A 62 22.47 -5.97 -6.77
C VAL A 62 23.47 -5.47 -7.83
N GLU A 63 23.50 -4.17 -8.13
CA GLU A 63 24.49 -3.57 -9.04
C GLU A 63 25.93 -3.93 -8.66
N LYS A 64 26.22 -3.88 -7.34
CA LYS A 64 27.54 -4.20 -6.78
C LYS A 64 27.86 -5.69 -6.77
N ALA A 65 26.85 -6.56 -6.76
CA ALA A 65 27.01 -8.00 -6.57
C ALA A 65 26.83 -8.83 -7.86
N ASN A 66 25.98 -8.39 -8.79
CA ASN A 66 25.59 -9.17 -9.97
C ASN A 66 25.09 -8.28 -11.12
N THR A 67 26.04 -7.77 -11.91
CA THR A 67 25.85 -6.83 -13.04
C THR A 67 24.84 -7.28 -14.11
N PRO A 68 24.80 -8.56 -14.57
CA PRO A 68 23.82 -8.97 -15.59
C PRO A 68 22.38 -9.04 -15.04
N LEU A 69 22.20 -9.39 -13.76
CA LEU A 69 20.90 -9.39 -13.10
C LEU A 69 20.39 -7.96 -12.91
N TYR A 70 21.29 -7.04 -12.52
CA TYR A 70 21.00 -5.61 -12.39
C TYR A 70 20.44 -5.04 -13.70
N HIS A 71 21.12 -5.23 -14.83
CA HIS A 71 20.68 -4.66 -16.11
C HIS A 71 19.28 -5.14 -16.51
N LYS A 72 18.99 -6.44 -16.32
CA LYS A 72 17.69 -7.02 -16.67
C LYS A 72 16.55 -6.52 -15.78
N VAL A 73 16.82 -6.34 -14.48
CA VAL A 73 15.83 -5.86 -13.52
C VAL A 73 15.62 -4.35 -13.65
N SER A 74 16.69 -3.58 -13.87
CA SER A 74 16.64 -2.13 -14.06
C SER A 74 15.81 -1.77 -15.30
N GLN A 75 16.09 -2.41 -16.43
CA GLN A 75 15.31 -2.22 -17.66
C GLN A 75 13.81 -2.50 -17.43
N LYS A 76 13.49 -3.58 -16.72
CA LYS A 76 12.09 -3.95 -16.44
C LYS A 76 11.40 -2.99 -15.48
N LEU A 77 12.15 -2.42 -14.54
CA LEU A 77 11.66 -1.38 -13.62
C LEU A 77 11.39 -0.07 -14.36
N ASP A 78 12.27 0.32 -15.27
CA ASP A 78 12.12 1.51 -16.11
C ASP A 78 10.92 1.39 -17.05
N GLU A 79 10.77 0.25 -17.74
CA GLU A 79 9.60 -0.05 -18.56
C GLU A 79 8.30 0.05 -17.75
N THR A 80 8.27 -0.57 -16.57
CA THR A 80 7.09 -0.58 -15.69
C THR A 80 6.76 0.81 -15.16
N THR A 81 7.77 1.62 -14.84
CA THR A 81 7.60 3.01 -14.38
C THR A 81 7.13 3.91 -15.52
N ASN A 82 7.64 3.70 -16.73
CA ASN A 82 7.24 4.45 -17.91
C ASN A 82 5.78 4.15 -18.32
N ASP A 83 5.36 2.89 -18.26
CA ASP A 83 3.97 2.50 -18.54
C ASP A 83 2.99 3.13 -17.53
N TYR A 84 3.38 3.24 -16.27
CA TYR A 84 2.60 3.95 -15.25
C TYR A 84 2.57 5.47 -15.51
N ASN A 85 3.72 6.09 -15.76
CA ASN A 85 3.83 7.54 -16.01
C ASN A 85 3.09 7.99 -17.29
N THR A 86 2.99 7.11 -18.29
CA THR A 86 2.25 7.36 -19.53
C THR A 86 0.75 7.04 -19.42
N GLY A 87 0.28 6.61 -18.24
CA GLY A 87 -1.11 6.27 -17.98
C GLY A 87 -1.58 4.98 -18.66
N LYS A 88 -0.64 4.18 -19.20
CA LYS A 88 -0.95 2.86 -19.79
C LYS A 88 -1.20 1.80 -18.73
N MET A 89 -0.82 2.06 -17.48
CA MET A 89 -0.98 1.15 -16.35
C MET A 89 -1.54 1.89 -15.14
N PRO A 90 -2.63 1.39 -14.52
CA PRO A 90 -3.17 1.98 -13.31
C PRO A 90 -2.30 1.64 -12.07
N LEU A 91 -2.28 2.51 -11.06
CA LEU A 91 -1.48 2.32 -9.84
C LEU A 91 -1.60 0.94 -9.15
N PRO A 92 -2.78 0.28 -9.07
CA PRO A 92 -2.88 -1.06 -8.48
C PRO A 92 -2.06 -2.11 -9.23
N GLU A 93 -2.03 -2.02 -10.55
CA GLU A 93 -1.26 -2.92 -11.39
C GLU A 93 0.24 -2.61 -11.29
N TYR A 94 0.61 -1.32 -11.24
CA TYR A 94 1.98 -0.88 -11.02
C TYR A 94 2.53 -1.34 -9.66
N ALA A 95 1.75 -1.20 -8.58
CA ALA A 95 2.12 -1.66 -7.26
C ALA A 95 2.33 -3.19 -7.19
N ASN A 96 1.49 -3.97 -7.89
CA ASN A 96 1.66 -5.42 -8.01
C ASN A 96 2.93 -5.79 -8.79
N LYS A 97 3.22 -5.09 -9.90
CA LYS A 97 4.46 -5.34 -10.66
C LYS A 97 5.71 -5.01 -9.84
N LEU A 98 5.69 -3.95 -9.02
CA LEU A 98 6.78 -3.64 -8.10
C LEU A 98 7.01 -4.77 -7.07
N ASP A 99 5.95 -5.37 -6.53
CA ASP A 99 6.07 -6.51 -5.61
C ASP A 99 6.66 -7.75 -6.32
N LEU A 100 6.27 -8.00 -7.58
CA LEU A 100 6.85 -9.08 -8.39
C LEU A 100 8.34 -8.86 -8.66
N ILE A 101 8.74 -7.63 -8.98
CA ILE A 101 10.14 -7.25 -9.19
C ILE A 101 10.94 -7.46 -7.90
N LEU A 102 10.40 -7.00 -6.75
CA LEU A 102 11.06 -7.18 -5.46
C LEU A 102 11.23 -8.66 -5.09
N ASN A 103 10.21 -9.48 -5.32
CA ASN A 103 10.27 -10.93 -5.09
C ASN A 103 11.26 -11.62 -6.03
N TYR A 104 11.34 -11.17 -7.29
CA TYR A 104 12.31 -11.68 -8.24
C TYR A 104 13.75 -11.38 -7.80
N ILE A 105 14.02 -10.16 -7.32
CA ILE A 105 15.34 -9.80 -6.79
C ILE A 105 15.68 -10.64 -5.55
N LYS A 106 14.76 -10.76 -4.59
CA LYS A 106 14.96 -11.60 -3.39
C LYS A 106 15.31 -13.05 -3.73
N LYS A 107 14.65 -13.62 -4.74
CA LYS A 107 14.88 -15.00 -5.16
C LYS A 107 16.24 -15.21 -5.84
N HIS A 108 16.72 -14.24 -6.61
CA HIS A 108 17.94 -14.38 -7.42
C HIS A 108 19.16 -13.67 -6.83
N ALA A 109 18.98 -12.82 -5.82
CA ALA A 109 20.02 -12.13 -5.08
C ALA A 109 19.63 -11.98 -3.59
N PRO A 110 19.56 -13.09 -2.83
CA PRO A 110 19.14 -13.07 -1.42
C PRO A 110 20.10 -12.26 -0.52
N HIS A 111 21.34 -12.06 -0.95
CA HIS A 111 22.35 -11.27 -0.22
C HIS A 111 22.24 -9.74 -0.45
N ALA A 112 21.37 -9.30 -1.36
CA ALA A 112 21.19 -7.88 -1.70
C ALA A 112 19.87 -7.28 -1.14
N ALA A 113 19.00 -8.13 -0.59
CA ALA A 113 17.65 -7.80 -0.12
C ALA A 113 17.57 -7.49 1.37
#